data_AF-A0A2D6R1L6-F1
#
_entry.id   AF-A0A2D6R1L6-F1
#
_cell.length_a   1.000
_cell.length_b   1.000
_cell.length_c   1.000
_cell.angle_alpha   90.00
_cell.angle_beta   90.00
_cell.angle_gamma   90.00
#
_symmetry.space_group_name_H-M   'P 1'
#
loop_
_entity.id
_entity.type
_entity.pdbx_description
1 polymer ?
#
loop_
_entity_poly.entity_id
_entity_poly.type
_entity_poly.pdbx_seq_one_letter_code
_entity_poly.pdbx_strand_id
1 'polypeptide(L)'
;MGANPKGYANPELVIAPSELTALLDSTTEAAAPALLDVRPAEDFAAGHLPGACHFDLYGLTLIDTDPAPLDAFMFMIKTLLASRGVSADAPAIVYDDKTGMRASSTVASTRGSELATW
;
A
#
# COMPACT_ATOMS: atom_id res chain seq x y z
N MET A 1 -5.75 20.60 -0.76
CA MET A 1 -6.89 19.92 -0.11
C MET A 1 -7.54 19.09 -1.20
N GLY A 2 -7.22 17.79 -1.23
CA GLY A 2 -7.57 16.91 -2.35
C GLY A 2 -9.07 16.88 -2.59
N ALA A 3 -9.48 16.82 -3.85
CA ALA A 3 -10.89 16.74 -4.20
C ALA A 3 -11.47 15.43 -3.63
N ASN A 4 -12.56 15.51 -2.88
CA ASN A 4 -13.31 14.33 -2.41
C ASN A 4 -14.65 14.17 -3.16
N PRO A 5 -14.63 13.99 -4.50
CA PRO A 5 -15.85 13.97 -5.30
C PRO A 5 -16.77 12.78 -4.99
N LYS A 6 -16.25 11.72 -4.36
CA LYS A 6 -17.00 10.52 -3.98
C LYS A 6 -17.47 10.51 -2.52
N GLY A 7 -17.14 11.54 -1.74
CA GLY A 7 -17.58 11.66 -0.35
C GLY A 7 -16.98 10.59 0.58
N TYR A 8 -15.74 10.17 0.35
CA TYR A 8 -15.04 9.23 1.22
C TYR A 8 -14.92 9.77 2.65
N ALA A 9 -15.07 8.90 3.64
CA ALA A 9 -14.92 9.25 5.06
C ALA A 9 -13.49 9.68 5.42
N ASN A 10 -12.48 9.10 4.76
CA ASN A 10 -11.06 9.39 4.94
C ASN A 10 -10.44 9.78 3.58
N PRO A 11 -10.69 10.99 3.07
CA PRO A 11 -10.25 11.41 1.74
C PRO A 11 -8.73 11.48 1.60
N GLU A 12 -7.99 11.68 2.69
CA GLU A 12 -6.53 11.71 2.74
C GLU A 12 -5.87 10.36 2.44
N LEU A 13 -6.61 9.26 2.50
CA LEU A 13 -6.11 7.93 2.15
C LEU A 13 -6.17 7.66 0.65
N VAL A 14 -6.89 8.50 -0.10
CA VAL A 14 -7.12 8.36 -1.53
C VAL A 14 -6.36 9.44 -2.29
N ILE A 15 -5.63 9.04 -3.32
CA ILE A 15 -4.87 9.95 -4.19
C ILE A 15 -5.39 9.85 -5.62
N ALA A 16 -5.61 10.99 -6.28
CA ALA A 16 -5.97 10.99 -7.70
C ALA A 16 -4.73 10.69 -8.58
N PRO A 17 -4.90 10.13 -9.79
CA PRO A 17 -3.77 9.84 -10.68
C PRO A 17 -2.88 11.07 -10.96
N SER A 18 -3.49 12.24 -11.17
CA SER A 18 -2.75 13.50 -11.39
C SER A 18 -1.96 13.96 -10.16
N GLU A 19 -2.49 13.72 -8.96
CA GLU A 19 -1.81 14.04 -7.70
C GLU A 19 -0.66 13.06 -7.44
N LEU A 20 -0.83 11.78 -7.80
CA LEU A 20 0.23 10.77 -7.75
C LEU A 20 1.39 11.14 -8.68
N THR A 21 1.10 11.56 -9.91
CA THR A 21 2.15 12.03 -10.85
C THR A 21 2.92 13.20 -10.26
N ALA A 22 2.22 14.22 -9.74
CA ALA A 22 2.87 15.36 -9.12
C ALA A 22 3.70 14.98 -7.87
N LEU A 23 3.25 14.00 -7.09
CA LEU A 23 3.99 13.48 -5.94
C LEU A 23 5.28 12.78 -6.38
N LEU A 24 5.21 11.92 -7.39
CA LEU A 24 6.39 11.21 -7.91
C LEU A 24 7.41 12.19 -8.53
N ASP A 25 6.93 13.21 -9.25
CA ASP A 25 7.80 14.22 -9.85
C ASP A 25 8.48 15.14 -8.82
N SER A 26 7.85 15.35 -7.66
CA SER A 26 8.35 16.25 -6.60
C SER A 26 9.22 15.55 -5.56
N THR A 27 9.31 14.22 -5.60
CA THR A 27 10.01 13.42 -4.59
C THR A 27 11.34 12.90 -5.14
N THR A 28 12.40 12.96 -4.34
CA THR A 28 13.67 12.29 -4.68
C THR A 28 13.56 10.78 -4.46
N GLU A 29 14.24 9.96 -5.26
CA GLU A 29 14.25 8.48 -5.15
C GLU A 29 14.35 7.94 -3.71
N ALA A 30 15.15 8.58 -2.83
CA ALA A 30 15.33 8.16 -1.44
C ALA A 30 14.12 8.41 -0.51
N ALA A 31 13.17 9.26 -0.92
CA ALA A 31 11.98 9.61 -0.16
C ALA A 31 10.68 9.23 -0.89
N ALA A 32 10.79 8.55 -2.04
CA ALA A 32 9.64 8.17 -2.85
C ALA A 32 8.79 7.13 -2.11
N PRO A 33 7.44 7.23 -2.20
CA PRO A 33 6.58 6.22 -1.61
C PRO A 33 6.77 4.87 -2.32
N ALA A 34 6.60 3.78 -1.57
CA ALA A 34 6.64 2.44 -2.15
C ALA A 34 5.36 2.20 -2.97
N LEU A 35 5.51 1.97 -4.28
CA LEU A 35 4.39 1.66 -5.17
C LEU A 35 4.11 0.16 -5.15
N LEU A 36 2.89 -0.24 -4.78
CA LEU A 36 2.46 -1.63 -4.73
C LEU A 36 1.38 -1.89 -5.78
N ASP A 37 1.70 -2.79 -6.71
CA ASP A 37 0.77 -3.30 -7.71
C ASP A 37 0.15 -4.61 -7.21
N VAL A 38 -1.16 -4.59 -6.94
CA VAL A 38 -1.89 -5.77 -6.46
C VAL A 38 -2.74 -6.43 -7.55
N ARG A 39 -2.55 -6.02 -8.81
CA ARG A 39 -3.19 -6.65 -9.97
C ARG A 39 -2.64 -8.07 -10.19
N PRO A 40 -3.32 -8.91 -10.98
CA PRO A 40 -2.77 -10.18 -11.45
C PRO A 40 -1.35 -10.02 -12.01
N ALA A 41 -0.49 -11.02 -11.78
CA ALA A 41 0.91 -10.98 -12.21
C ALA A 41 1.07 -10.79 -13.73
N GLU A 42 0.12 -11.28 -14.52
CA GLU A 42 0.06 -11.07 -15.97
C GLU A 42 -0.10 -9.60 -16.35
N ASP A 43 -0.91 -8.84 -15.62
CA ASP A 43 -1.13 -7.41 -15.86
C ASP A 43 0.09 -6.58 -15.42
N PHE A 44 0.73 -6.97 -14.31
CA PHE A 44 2.00 -6.37 -13.89
C PHE A 44 3.08 -6.60 -14.95
N ALA A 45 3.20 -7.81 -15.48
CA ALA A 45 4.17 -8.13 -16.52
C ALA A 45 3.88 -7.43 -17.87
N ALA A 46 2.61 -7.20 -18.19
CA ALA A 46 2.20 -6.46 -19.39
C ALA A 46 2.56 -4.97 -19.31
N GLY A 47 2.64 -4.40 -18.10
CA GLY A 47 3.10 -3.04 -17.86
C GLY A 47 2.64 -2.51 -16.50
N HIS A 48 3.54 -1.81 -15.82
CA HIS A 48 3.31 -1.25 -14.49
C HIS A 48 4.01 0.11 -14.32
N LEU A 49 3.71 0.81 -13.24
CA LEU A 49 4.38 2.07 -12.91
C LEU A 49 5.87 1.83 -12.62
N PRO A 50 6.78 2.68 -13.11
CA PRO A 50 8.21 2.58 -12.79
C PRO A 50 8.44 2.54 -11.28
N GLY A 51 9.26 1.59 -10.82
CA GLY A 51 9.54 1.39 -9.39
C GLY A 51 8.45 0.64 -8.61
N ALA A 52 7.33 0.27 -9.24
CA ALA A 52 6.30 -0.53 -8.58
C ALA A 52 6.74 -1.97 -8.32
N CYS A 53 6.41 -2.45 -7.12
CA CYS A 53 6.59 -3.84 -6.71
C CYS A 53 5.26 -4.59 -6.80
N HIS A 54 5.29 -5.76 -7.43
CA HIS A 54 4.13 -6.65 -7.43
C HIS A 54 3.92 -7.28 -6.04
N PHE A 55 2.66 -7.31 -5.60
CA PHE A 55 2.23 -7.95 -4.37
C PHE A 55 0.87 -8.62 -4.53
N ASP A 56 0.89 -9.95 -4.68
CA ASP A 56 -0.34 -10.72 -4.79
C ASP A 56 -1.01 -10.92 -3.42
N LEU A 57 -2.02 -10.10 -3.14
CA LEU A 57 -2.86 -10.21 -1.95
C LEU A 57 -3.72 -11.48 -1.95
N TYR A 58 -4.00 -12.08 -3.10
CA TYR A 58 -4.89 -13.24 -3.20
C TYR A 58 -4.25 -14.54 -2.73
N GLY A 59 -2.92 -14.63 -2.80
CA GLY A 59 -2.17 -15.77 -2.28
C GLY A 59 -2.10 -15.84 -0.76
N LEU A 60 -2.51 -14.78 -0.07
CA LEU A 60 -2.43 -14.68 1.39
C LEU A 60 -3.78 -15.03 2.02
N THR A 61 -3.80 -16.14 2.76
CA THR A 61 -4.99 -16.58 3.48
C THR A 61 -4.65 -16.82 4.94
N LEU A 62 -5.47 -16.25 5.82
CA LEU A 62 -5.45 -16.54 7.25
C LEU A 62 -6.68 -17.38 7.57
N ILE A 63 -6.47 -18.63 7.96
CA ILE A 63 -7.54 -19.58 8.28
C ILE A 63 -7.89 -19.59 9.77
N ASP A 64 -7.04 -19.00 10.60
CA ASP A 64 -7.12 -18.99 12.05
C ASP A 64 -6.83 -17.58 12.57
N THR A 65 -7.79 -16.99 13.27
CA THR A 65 -7.71 -15.63 13.82
C THR A 65 -7.47 -15.63 15.33
N ASP A 66 -7.09 -16.76 15.92
CA ASP A 66 -6.60 -16.77 17.29
C ASP A 66 -5.37 -15.84 17.42
N PRO A 67 -5.12 -15.25 18.61
CA PRO A 67 -4.12 -14.19 18.76
C PRO A 67 -2.72 -14.58 18.25
N ALA A 68 -2.22 -15.76 18.59
CA ALA A 68 -0.88 -16.18 18.21
C ALA A 68 -0.71 -16.43 16.68
N PRO A 69 -1.62 -17.15 16.00
CA PRO A 69 -1.63 -17.24 14.53
C PRO A 69 -1.77 -15.87 13.83
N LEU A 70 -2.63 -15.00 14.35
CA LEU A 70 -2.81 -13.65 13.81
C LEU A 70 -1.52 -12.82 13.92
N ASP A 71 -0.85 -12.85 15.08
CA ASP A 71 0.41 -12.13 15.30
C ASP A 71 1.52 -12.61 14.35
N ALA A 72 1.65 -13.92 14.18
CA ALA A 72 2.60 -14.50 13.23
C ALA A 72 2.30 -14.10 11.78
N PHE A 73 1.02 -14.09 11.40
CA PHE A 73 0.58 -13.62 10.09
C PHE A 73 0.89 -12.13 9.89
N MET A 74 0.59 -11.28 10.86
CA MET A 74 0.89 -9.85 10.80
C MET A 74 2.39 -9.58 10.72
N PHE A 75 3.22 -10.35 11.43
CA PHE A 75 4.67 -10.29 11.32
C PHE A 75 5.17 -10.67 9.92
N MET A 76 4.62 -11.73 9.32
CA MET A 76 4.93 -12.13 7.95
C MET A 76 4.56 -11.03 6.95
N ILE A 77 3.35 -10.47 7.04
CA ILE A 77 2.89 -9.37 6.16
C ILE A 77 3.82 -8.15 6.31
N LYS A 78 4.15 -7.76 7.54
CA LYS A 78 5.08 -6.65 7.80
C LYS A 78 6.44 -6.89 7.14
N THR A 79 6.96 -8.11 7.22
CA THR A 79 8.25 -8.48 6.61
C THR A 79 8.18 -8.41 5.08
N LEU A 80 7.09 -8.90 4.48
CA LEU A 80 6.88 -8.86 3.03
C LEU A 80 6.72 -7.44 2.48
N LEU A 81 6.08 -6.55 3.24
CA LEU A 81 5.95 -5.14 2.88
C LEU A 81 7.28 -4.40 3.06
N ALA A 82 8.00 -4.65 4.16
CA ALA A 82 9.32 -4.07 4.40
C ALA A 82 10.33 -4.44 3.30
N SER A 83 10.31 -5.69 2.82
CA SER A 83 11.17 -6.12 1.71
C SER A 83 10.87 -5.42 0.38
N ARG A 84 9.75 -4.69 0.28
CA ARG A 84 9.32 -3.89 -0.88
C ARG A 84 9.50 -2.38 -0.67
N GLY A 85 10.20 -1.98 0.40
CA GLY A 85 10.49 -0.58 0.69
C GLY A 85 9.41 0.13 1.51
N VAL A 86 8.36 -0.58 1.96
CA VAL A 86 7.36 0.01 2.85
C VAL A 86 7.96 0.19 4.23
N SER A 87 7.93 1.42 4.74
CA SER A 87 8.38 1.73 6.10
C SER A 87 7.56 2.88 6.69
N ALA A 88 7.82 3.23 7.96
CA ALA A 88 7.18 4.38 8.59
C ALA A 88 7.53 5.71 7.88
N ASP A 89 8.73 5.79 7.31
CA ASP A 89 9.23 6.98 6.62
C ASP A 89 8.88 6.99 5.12
N ALA A 90 8.58 5.81 4.55
CA ALA A 90 8.17 5.62 3.16
C ALA A 90 6.82 4.88 3.10
N PRO A 91 5.69 5.61 3.13
CA PRO A 91 4.37 5.01 3.08
C PRO A 91 4.14 4.32 1.73
N ALA A 92 3.27 3.30 1.73
CA ALA A 92 2.89 2.58 0.53
C ALA A 92 1.72 3.25 -0.20
N ILE A 93 1.77 3.24 -1.53
CA ILE A 93 0.64 3.54 -2.41
C ILE A 93 0.25 2.26 -3.13
N VAL A 94 -0.94 1.77 -2.82
CA VAL A 94 -1.50 0.54 -3.39
C VAL A 94 -2.48 0.88 -4.52
N TYR A 95 -2.34 0.23 -5.67
CA TYR A 95 -3.25 0.40 -6.80
C TYR A 95 -3.68 -0.94 -7.43
N ASP A 96 -4.90 -0.95 -7.97
CA ASP A 96 -5.54 -2.08 -8.65
C ASP A 96 -6.41 -1.53 -9.81
N ASP A 97 -6.76 -2.41 -10.77
CA ASP A 97 -7.66 -2.12 -11.89
C ASP A 97 -9.15 -2.27 -11.50
N LYS A 98 -9.46 -3.01 -10.43
CA LYS A 98 -10.85 -3.29 -10.03
C LYS A 98 -11.38 -2.31 -8.98
N THR A 99 -12.34 -1.49 -9.40
CA THR A 99 -13.01 -0.43 -8.59
C THR A 99 -13.97 -0.94 -7.49
N GLY A 100 -13.87 -2.19 -7.05
CA GLY A 100 -14.76 -2.75 -6.02
C GLY A 100 -14.07 -3.81 -5.17
N MET A 101 -14.00 -3.56 -3.87
CA MET A 101 -13.41 -4.39 -2.79
C MET A 101 -11.88 -4.56 -2.72
N ARG A 102 -11.08 -4.23 -3.75
CA ARG A 102 -9.66 -4.65 -3.78
C ARG A 102 -8.59 -3.59 -4.05
N ALA A 103 -8.99 -2.36 -4.34
CA ALA A 103 -8.21 -1.17 -3.98
C ALA A 103 -9.16 -0.11 -3.45
N SER A 104 -9.33 -0.04 -2.12
CA SER A 104 -9.35 1.30 -1.55
C SER A 104 -7.93 1.81 -1.70
N SER A 105 -7.74 2.89 -2.46
CA SER A 105 -6.52 3.69 -2.35
C SER A 105 -6.31 3.91 -0.86
N THR A 106 -5.32 3.22 -0.31
CA THR A 106 -5.04 3.21 1.11
C THR A 106 -3.59 3.61 1.19
N VAL A 107 -3.36 4.89 1.45
CA VAL A 107 -2.07 5.34 1.96
C VAL A 107 -1.96 4.81 3.39
N ALA A 108 -1.28 3.68 3.58
CA ALA A 108 -0.95 3.22 4.92
C ALA A 108 0.17 4.12 5.47
N SER A 109 -0.19 5.19 6.17
CA SER A 109 0.76 6.00 6.92
C SER A 109 0.99 5.37 8.29
N THR A 110 2.11 4.68 8.47
CA THR A 110 2.56 4.29 9.82
C THR A 110 3.21 5.50 10.47
N ARG A 111 2.39 6.46 10.92
CA ARG A 111 2.90 7.57 11.72
C ARG A 111 3.14 7.04 13.13
N GLY A 112 4.42 6.91 13.50
CA GLY A 112 4.83 6.49 14.84
C GLY A 112 4.12 7.32 15.90
N SER A 113 3.39 6.64 16.77
CA SER A 113 3.17 7.10 18.14
C SER A 113 3.92 6.13 19.05
N GLU A 114 4.64 6.70 20.00
CA GLU A 114 5.56 6.03 20.90
C GLU A 114 4.92 4.86 21.66
N LEU A 115 5.79 3.94 22.08
CA LEU A 115 5.59 2.90 23.10
C LEU A 115 4.80 1.66 22.67
N ALA A 116 5.52 0.71 22.06
CA ALA A 116 5.30 -0.70 22.35
C ALA A 116 6.64 -1.43 22.31
N THR A 117 7.26 -1.54 23.48
CA THR A 117 7.94 -2.78 23.83
C THR A 117 6.94 -3.91 23.64
N TRP A 118 7.34 -4.89 22.84
CA TRP A 118 6.68 -6.16 22.48
C TRP A 118 5.67 -6.07 21.33
#